data_AF-A0A3S1X821-F1
#
_entry.id   AF-A0A3S1X821-F1
#
_cell.length_a   1.000
_cell.length_b   1.000
_cell.length_c   1.000
_cell.angle_alpha   90.00
_cell.angle_beta   90.00
_cell.angle_gamma   90.00
#
_symmetry.space_group_name_H-M   'P 1'
#
loop_
_entity.id
_entity.type
_entity.pdbx_description
1 polymer ?
#
loop_
_entity_poly.entity_id
_entity_poly.type
_entity_poly.pdbx_seq_one_letter_code
_entity_poly.pdbx_strand_id
1 'polypeptide(L)'
;VTEATPAKVERGGATTVPAHLLYDIVRKLADGAEVMLKTDEDGNAMTVTSGRSSFRLQCLPQSDFPELSAGSFSHIFRLDSVALKGLIEKTQFAISTEETRYYLNGIYLHTHEVGGKLKLRSVATDGHRLARAEIDAPAGSEGMPGIII
;
A
#
# COMPACT_ATOMS: atom_id res chain seq x y z
N VAL A 1 4.18 -0.60 -0.30
CA VAL A 1 3.76 -2.01 -0.18
C VAL A 1 4.55 -2.79 -1.20
N THR A 2 5.33 -3.79 -0.77
CA THR A 2 6.01 -4.72 -1.67
C THR A 2 5.19 -6.00 -1.69
N GLU A 3 4.64 -6.36 -2.85
CA GLU A 3 3.95 -7.62 -3.05
C GLU A 3 4.88 -8.57 -3.82
N ALA A 4 4.91 -9.84 -3.43
CA ALA A 4 5.67 -10.86 -4.12
C ALA A 4 4.80 -12.10 -4.31
N THR A 5 4.89 -12.71 -5.49
CA THR A 5 4.19 -13.95 -5.82
C THR A 5 5.19 -14.98 -6.33
N PRO A 6 5.02 -16.29 -6.03
CA PRO A 6 5.88 -17.32 -6.59
C PRO A 6 5.83 -17.34 -8.11
N ALA A 7 6.99 -17.42 -8.76
CA ALA A 7 7.10 -17.55 -10.21
C ALA A 7 8.29 -18.44 -10.57
N LYS A 8 8.22 -19.13 -11.71
CA LYS A 8 9.38 -19.82 -12.28
C LYS A 8 10.28 -18.78 -12.96
N VAL A 9 11.41 -18.46 -12.33
CA VAL A 9 12.37 -17.48 -12.85
C VAL A 9 13.44 -18.20 -13.66
N GLU A 10 13.40 -18.05 -14.99
CA GLU A 10 14.44 -18.59 -15.88
C GLU A 10 15.67 -17.67 -15.97
N ARG A 11 15.44 -16.35 -15.99
CA ARG A 11 16.49 -15.32 -15.97
C ARG A 11 16.07 -14.22 -15.00
N GLY A 12 16.92 -13.94 -14.02
CA GLY A 12 16.70 -12.84 -13.08
C GLY A 12 16.82 -11.48 -13.77
N GLY A 13 16.09 -10.49 -13.25
CA GLY A 13 16.08 -9.12 -13.78
C GLY A 13 14.99 -8.28 -13.12
N ALA A 14 14.95 -7.01 -13.50
CA ALA A 14 13.95 -6.05 -13.03
C ALA A 14 13.73 -4.98 -14.10
N THR A 15 12.50 -4.46 -14.17
CA THR A 15 12.11 -3.39 -15.08
C THR A 15 10.84 -2.74 -14.56
N THR A 16 10.40 -1.66 -15.19
CA THR A 16 9.10 -1.05 -14.95
C THR A 16 8.21 -1.16 -16.18
N VAL A 17 6.90 -1.19 -15.95
CA VAL A 17 5.90 -1.40 -16.99
C VAL A 17 4.67 -0.53 -16.72
N PRO A 18 3.88 -0.14 -17.74
CA PRO A 18 2.63 0.58 -17.51
C PRO A 18 1.63 -0.30 -16.74
N ALA A 19 1.45 0.01 -15.45
CA ALA A 19 0.71 -0.85 -14.51
C ALA A 19 -0.72 -1.18 -14.98
N HIS A 20 -1.48 -0.16 -15.42
CA HIS A 20 -2.84 -0.36 -15.90
C HIS A 20 -2.91 -1.22 -17.16
N LEU A 21 -1.94 -1.07 -18.07
CA LEU A 21 -1.92 -1.86 -19.30
C LEU A 21 -1.58 -3.32 -19.02
N LEU A 22 -0.61 -3.59 -18.13
CA LEU A 22 -0.31 -4.95 -17.71
C LEU A 22 -1.52 -5.59 -17.02
N TYR A 23 -2.17 -4.86 -16.11
CA TYR A 23 -3.40 -5.32 -15.44
C TYR A 23 -4.51 -5.63 -16.44
N ASP A 24 -4.73 -4.75 -17.42
CA ASP A 24 -5.75 -4.92 -18.46
C ASP A 24 -5.49 -6.11 -19.38
N ILE A 25 -4.21 -6.43 -19.65
CA ILE A 25 -3.83 -7.63 -20.39
C ILE A 25 -4.13 -8.86 -19.55
N VAL A 26 -3.61 -8.92 -18.33
CA VAL A 26 -3.69 -10.11 -17.46
C VAL A 26 -5.15 -10.44 -17.14
N ARG A 27 -5.98 -9.45 -16.80
CA ARG A 27 -7.41 -9.68 -16.46
C ARG A 27 -8.26 -10.21 -17.62
N LYS A 28 -7.77 -10.13 -18.86
CA LYS A 28 -8.47 -10.62 -20.07
C LYS A 28 -7.98 -12.01 -20.51
N LEU A 29 -6.96 -12.55 -19.85
CA LEU A 29 -6.50 -13.91 -20.10
C LEU A 29 -7.48 -14.91 -19.51
N ALA A 30 -7.47 -16.14 -20.03
CA ALA A 30 -8.29 -17.21 -19.48
C ALA A 30 -7.80 -17.60 -18.07
N ASP A 31 -8.74 -17.99 -17.20
CA ASP A 31 -8.39 -18.50 -15.87
C ASP A 31 -7.46 -19.70 -15.96
N GLY A 32 -6.42 -19.70 -15.11
CA GLY A 32 -5.39 -20.74 -15.08
C GLY A 32 -4.37 -20.67 -16.22
N ALA A 33 -4.43 -19.66 -17.09
CA ALA A 33 -3.44 -19.49 -18.15
C ALA A 33 -2.05 -19.15 -17.60
N GLU A 34 -1.03 -19.82 -18.13
CA GLU A 34 0.35 -19.44 -17.85
C GLU A 34 0.71 -18.13 -18.56
N VAL A 35 1.42 -17.25 -17.85
CA VAL A 35 1.86 -15.95 -18.36
C VAL A 35 3.39 -15.91 -18.33
N MET A 36 3.99 -15.82 -19.51
CA MET A 36 5.42 -15.64 -19.68
C MET A 36 5.73 -14.15 -19.84
N LEU A 37 6.63 -13.65 -19.00
CA LEU A 37 7.17 -12.29 -19.05
C LEU A 37 8.64 -12.36 -19.49
N LYS A 38 8.98 -11.71 -20.59
CA LYS A 38 10.34 -11.69 -21.12
C LYS A 38 10.74 -10.27 -21.51
N THR A 39 11.78 -9.73 -20.90
CA THR A 39 12.41 -8.49 -21.34
C THR A 39 13.30 -8.74 -22.55
N ASP A 40 13.41 -7.76 -23.45
CA ASP A 40 14.44 -7.77 -24.47
C ASP A 40 15.84 -7.54 -23.88
N GLU A 41 16.88 -7.68 -24.70
CA GLU A 41 18.27 -7.61 -24.27
C GLU A 41 18.64 -6.22 -23.74
N ASP A 42 18.04 -5.17 -24.32
CA ASP A 42 18.25 -3.78 -23.93
C ASP A 42 17.38 -3.35 -22.73
N GLY A 43 16.41 -4.19 -22.31
CA GLY A 43 15.50 -3.89 -21.21
C GLY A 43 14.43 -2.82 -21.52
N ASN A 44 14.33 -2.40 -22.78
CA ASN A 44 13.45 -1.32 -23.24
C ASN A 44 12.02 -1.79 -23.51
N ALA A 45 11.82 -3.11 -23.68
CA ALA A 45 10.48 -3.67 -23.79
C ALA A 45 10.34 -5.02 -23.10
N MET A 46 9.12 -5.29 -22.64
CA MET A 46 8.71 -6.59 -22.12
C MET A 46 7.66 -7.22 -23.03
N THR A 47 7.90 -8.44 -23.45
CA THR A 47 6.91 -9.30 -24.10
C THR A 47 6.13 -10.08 -23.05
N VAL A 48 4.81 -9.97 -23.10
CA VAL A 48 3.85 -10.75 -22.30
C VAL A 48 3.20 -11.78 -23.21
N THR A 49 3.43 -13.06 -22.96
CA THR A 49 2.90 -14.16 -23.79
C THR A 49 2.03 -15.08 -22.94
N SER A 50 0.86 -15.45 -23.48
CA SER A 50 0.00 -16.47 -22.88
C SER A 50 -0.77 -17.20 -23.98
N GLY A 51 -0.50 -18.49 -24.14
CA GLY A 51 -1.03 -19.29 -25.25
C GLY A 51 -0.72 -18.67 -26.62
N ARG A 52 -1.77 -18.22 -27.32
CA ARG A 52 -1.66 -17.58 -28.65
C ARG A 52 -1.57 -16.05 -28.60
N SER A 53 -1.72 -15.46 -27.41
CA SER A 53 -1.68 -14.02 -27.21
C SER A 53 -0.26 -13.57 -26.92
N SER A 54 0.18 -12.49 -27.58
CA SER A 54 1.48 -11.87 -27.36
C SER A 54 1.34 -10.36 -27.41
N PHE A 55 1.84 -9.68 -26.38
CA PHE A 55 1.82 -8.23 -26.24
C PHE A 55 3.22 -7.72 -26.00
N ARG A 56 3.56 -6.54 -26.54
CA ARG A 56 4.83 -5.86 -26.26
C ARG A 56 4.57 -4.57 -25.51
N LEU A 57 5.11 -4.47 -24.31
CA LEU A 57 5.04 -3.30 -23.43
C LEU A 57 6.35 -2.54 -23.49
N GLN A 58 6.28 -1.22 -23.65
CA GLN A 58 7.46 -0.36 -23.47
C GLN A 58 7.80 -0.28 -21.99
N CYS A 59 9.08 -0.38 -21.68
CA CYS A 59 9.60 -0.40 -20.32
C CYS A 59 10.47 0.83 -20.06
N LEU A 60 10.61 1.19 -18.79
CA LEU A 60 11.63 2.11 -18.31
C LEU A 60 12.56 1.37 -17.35
N PRO A 61 13.85 1.73 -17.30
CA PRO A 61 14.79 1.05 -16.44
C PRO A 61 14.42 1.24 -14.97
N GLN A 62 14.75 0.24 -14.13
CA GLN A 62 14.47 0.29 -12.70
C GLN A 62 15.12 1.51 -12.02
N SER A 63 16.28 1.96 -12.50
CA SER A 63 16.99 3.14 -11.96
C SER A 63 16.19 4.44 -12.02
N ASP A 64 15.24 4.52 -12.94
CA ASP A 64 14.40 5.70 -13.13
C ASP A 64 13.16 5.63 -12.24
N PHE A 65 12.91 4.49 -11.60
CA PHE A 65 11.80 4.33 -10.68
C PHE A 65 12.16 4.91 -9.30
N PRO A 66 11.28 5.72 -8.68
CA PRO A 66 11.57 6.31 -7.38
C PRO A 66 11.87 5.25 -6.31
N GLU A 67 13.03 5.39 -5.66
CA GLU A 67 13.34 4.59 -4.48
C GLU A 67 12.50 5.09 -3.30
N LEU A 68 11.56 4.25 -2.86
CA LEU A 68 10.86 4.46 -1.60
C LEU A 68 11.79 4.03 -0.45
N SER A 69 12.72 4.90 -0.05
CA SER A 69 13.45 4.73 1.19
C SER A 69 12.53 5.09 2.36
N ALA A 70 11.97 4.06 2.99
CA ALA A 70 11.39 4.24 4.31
C ALA A 70 12.53 4.63 5.26
N GLY A 71 12.47 5.82 5.85
CA GLY A 71 13.45 6.29 6.82
C GLY A 71 13.52 5.38 8.05
N SER A 72 14.27 5.80 9.08
CA SER A 72 14.26 5.09 10.35
C SER A 72 12.90 5.24 11.04
N PHE A 73 12.26 4.10 11.35
CA PHE A 73 11.04 4.08 12.16
C PHE A 73 11.42 4.08 13.64
N SER A 74 10.84 5.00 14.41
CA SER A 74 11.06 5.06 15.86
C SER A 74 10.32 3.95 16.62
N HIS A 75 9.22 3.45 16.06
CA HIS A 75 8.36 2.44 16.67
C HIS A 75 7.95 1.41 15.64
N ILE A 76 7.97 0.14 16.03
CA ILE A 76 7.52 -0.99 15.23
C ILE A 76 6.72 -1.92 16.15
N PHE A 77 5.46 -2.13 15.83
CA PHE A 77 4.57 -3.01 16.58
C PHE A 77 3.69 -3.81 15.63
N ARG A 78 3.07 -4.87 16.15
CA ARG A 78 2.12 -5.70 15.41
C ARG A 78 0.70 -5.40 15.86
N LEU A 79 -0.22 -5.36 14.90
CA LEU A 79 -1.63 -5.16 15.15
C LEU A 79 -2.44 -6.15 14.31
N ASP A 80 -3.53 -6.65 14.89
CA ASP A 80 -4.48 -7.49 14.16
C ASP A 80 -5.08 -6.71 12.98
N SER A 81 -5.12 -7.33 11.81
CA SER A 81 -5.56 -6.67 10.57
C SER A 81 -7.04 -6.31 10.61
N VAL A 82 -7.88 -7.10 11.28
CA VAL A 82 -9.30 -6.81 11.47
C VAL A 82 -9.48 -5.63 12.42
N ALA A 83 -8.69 -5.57 13.49
CA ALA A 83 -8.68 -4.43 14.41
C ALA A 83 -8.25 -3.13 13.71
N LEU A 84 -7.17 -3.15 12.92
CA LEU A 84 -6.72 -1.99 12.15
C LEU A 84 -7.78 -1.54 11.13
N LYS A 85 -8.33 -2.48 10.37
CA LYS A 85 -9.41 -2.22 9.42
C LYS A 85 -10.60 -1.58 10.14
N GLY A 86 -10.98 -2.10 11.30
CA GLY A 86 -12.08 -1.57 12.11
C GLY A 86 -11.83 -0.14 12.60
N LEU A 87 -10.59 0.22 12.97
CA LEU A 87 -10.23 1.61 13.30
C LEU A 87 -10.41 2.54 12.11
N ILE A 88 -9.96 2.13 10.92
CA ILE A 88 -10.05 2.91 9.69
C ILE A 88 -11.50 3.08 9.25
N GLU A 89 -12.25 1.98 9.15
CA GLU A 89 -13.65 2.00 8.68
C GLU A 89 -14.55 2.89 9.55
N LYS A 90 -14.31 2.90 10.86
CA LYS A 90 -15.07 3.72 11.82
C LYS A 90 -14.72 5.21 11.77
N THR A 91 -13.62 5.62 11.14
CA THR A 91 -13.20 7.02 11.14
C THR A 91 -13.07 7.64 9.75
N GLN A 92 -12.76 6.86 8.71
CA GLN A 92 -12.42 7.39 7.38
C GLN A 92 -13.50 8.28 6.76
N PHE A 93 -14.78 8.04 7.08
CA PHE A 93 -15.88 8.81 6.52
C PHE A 93 -15.87 10.28 6.98
N ALA A 94 -15.15 10.60 8.06
CA ALA A 94 -15.03 11.96 8.60
C ALA A 94 -13.73 12.66 8.16
N ILE A 95 -12.94 12.08 7.24
CA ILE A 95 -11.74 12.73 6.68
C ILE A 95 -12.15 13.94 5.83
N SER A 96 -11.39 15.03 5.92
CA SER A 96 -11.54 16.18 5.04
C SER A 96 -11.12 15.84 3.60
N THR A 97 -11.91 16.29 2.62
CA THR A 97 -11.53 16.27 1.20
C THR A 97 -11.01 17.62 0.72
N GLU A 98 -10.87 18.61 1.61
CA GLU A 98 -10.36 19.94 1.28
C GLU A 98 -8.83 19.94 1.20
N GLU A 99 -8.27 20.21 0.03
CA GLU A 99 -6.82 20.17 -0.21
C GLU A 99 -6.01 21.20 0.63
N THR A 100 -6.65 22.28 1.07
CA THR A 100 -5.99 23.34 1.85
C THR A 100 -5.78 23.01 3.32
N ARG A 101 -6.52 22.01 3.85
CA ARG A 101 -6.45 21.57 5.26
C ARG A 101 -5.78 20.21 5.35
N TYR A 102 -4.57 20.10 4.80
CA TYR A 102 -3.83 18.84 4.66
C TYR A 102 -3.69 18.02 5.96
N TYR A 103 -3.63 18.65 7.13
CA TYR A 103 -3.58 17.96 8.42
C TYR A 103 -4.90 17.27 8.83
N LEU A 104 -5.98 17.46 8.07
CA LEU A 104 -7.27 16.78 8.22
C LEU A 104 -7.57 15.79 7.11
N ASN A 105 -6.68 15.67 6.12
CA ASN A 105 -6.85 14.80 4.95
C ASN A 105 -6.37 13.37 5.24
N GLY A 106 -6.59 12.91 6.47
CA GLY A 106 -6.27 11.57 6.92
C GLY A 106 -6.80 11.30 8.32
N ILE A 107 -6.41 10.17 8.88
CA ILE A 107 -6.81 9.72 10.21
C ILE A 107 -5.64 9.94 11.17
N TYR A 108 -5.88 10.70 12.23
CA TYR A 108 -4.93 10.87 13.31
C TYR A 108 -4.89 9.62 14.19
N LEU A 109 -3.80 8.86 14.10
CA LEU A 109 -3.54 7.65 14.87
C LEU A 109 -2.52 7.96 15.98
N HIS A 110 -2.91 7.77 17.24
CA HIS A 110 -2.04 8.03 18.39
C HIS A 110 -2.36 7.11 19.57
N THR A 111 -1.39 6.93 20.46
CA THR A 111 -1.61 6.29 21.75
C THR A 111 -1.99 7.31 22.81
N HIS A 112 -2.87 6.93 23.73
CA HIS A 112 -3.19 7.73 24.91
C HIS A 112 -3.67 6.84 26.06
N GLU A 113 -3.52 7.30 27.30
CA GLU A 113 -3.96 6.55 28.47
C GLU A 113 -5.41 6.89 28.85
N VAL A 114 -6.20 5.85 29.13
CA VAL A 114 -7.57 5.96 29.66
C VAL A 114 -7.76 4.91 30.75
N GLY A 115 -8.10 5.36 31.96
CA GLY A 115 -8.37 4.45 33.08
C GLY A 115 -7.19 3.53 33.41
N GLY A 116 -5.96 4.04 33.31
CA GLY A 116 -4.73 3.28 33.56
C GLY A 116 -4.36 2.27 32.48
N LYS A 117 -5.03 2.30 31.31
CA LYS A 117 -4.71 1.45 30.16
C LYS A 117 -4.31 2.29 28.96
N LEU A 118 -3.27 1.88 28.26
CA LEU A 118 -2.89 2.50 27.00
C LEU A 118 -3.82 2.04 25.87
N LYS A 119 -4.31 3.01 25.09
CA LYS A 119 -5.22 2.80 23.96
C LYS A 119 -4.62 3.34 22.68
N LEU A 120 -4.76 2.60 21.58
CA LEU A 120 -4.50 3.12 20.23
C LEU A 120 -5.81 3.69 19.69
N ARG A 121 -5.79 4.97 19.32
CA ARG A 121 -6.99 5.72 18.91
C ARG A 121 -6.83 6.26 17.49
N SER A 122 -7.85 6.06 16.68
CA SER A 122 -8.06 6.76 15.40
C SER A 122 -9.05 7.91 15.58
N VAL A 123 -8.74 9.06 14.99
CA VAL A 123 -9.62 10.24 14.94
C VAL A 123 -9.58 10.84 13.55
N ALA A 124 -10.74 11.18 12.99
CA ALA A 124 -10.82 11.98 11.77
C ALA A 124 -11.91 13.05 11.91
N THR A 125 -11.70 14.18 11.25
CA THR A 125 -12.67 15.28 11.20
C THR A 125 -12.49 16.11 9.94
N ASP A 126 -13.60 16.60 9.40
CA ASP A 126 -13.66 17.56 8.29
C ASP A 126 -13.96 18.99 8.79
N GLY A 127 -14.04 19.19 10.11
CA GLY A 127 -14.48 20.45 10.74
C GLY A 127 -15.99 20.57 10.96
N HIS A 128 -16.80 19.70 10.36
CA HIS A 128 -18.25 19.64 10.56
C HIS A 128 -18.66 18.45 11.41
N ARG A 129 -17.97 17.32 11.25
CA ARG A 129 -18.18 16.08 12.00
C ARG A 129 -16.85 15.53 12.49
N LEU A 130 -16.92 14.71 13.52
CA LEU A 130 -15.78 14.02 14.10
C LEU A 130 -16.13 12.56 14.34
N ALA A 131 -15.24 11.67 13.94
CA ALA A 131 -15.32 10.25 14.23
C ALA A 131 -14.13 9.80 15.06
N ARG A 132 -14.36 8.89 16.00
CA ARG A 132 -13.35 8.37 16.92
C ARG A 132 -13.58 6.89 17.17
N ALA A 133 -12.52 6.10 17.05
CA ALA A 133 -12.50 4.70 17.46
C ALA A 133 -11.20 4.37 18.21
N GLU A 134 -11.23 3.36 19.06
CA GLU A 134 -10.07 2.94 19.82
C GLU A 134 -10.08 1.45 20.14
N ILE A 135 -8.90 0.91 20.38
CA ILE A 135 -8.62 -0.45 20.82
C ILE A 135 -7.56 -0.42 21.93
N ASP A 136 -7.35 -1.53 22.61
CA ASP A 136 -6.16 -1.68 23.47
C ASP A 136 -4.89 -1.48 22.63
N ALA A 137 -3.95 -0.68 23.16
CA ALA A 137 -2.72 -0.38 22.44
C ALA A 137 -1.88 -1.66 22.28
N PRO A 138 -1.36 -1.95 21.08
CA PRO A 138 -0.46 -3.09 20.88
C PRO A 138 0.88 -2.82 21.57
N ALA A 139 1.52 -3.88 22.08
CA ALA A 139 2.86 -3.78 22.66
C ALA A 139 3.86 -3.22 21.65
N GLY A 140 4.68 -2.26 22.09
CA GLY A 140 5.64 -1.53 21.25
C GLY A 140 5.10 -0.24 20.64
N SER A 141 3.86 0.15 20.95
CA SER A 141 3.28 1.44 20.55
C SER A 141 3.41 2.52 21.63
N GLU A 142 3.87 2.17 22.83
CA GLU A 142 4.08 3.09 23.95
C GLU A 142 5.00 4.25 23.53
N GLY A 143 4.53 5.49 23.69
CA GLY A 143 5.32 6.68 23.35
C GLY A 143 5.43 6.98 21.86
N MET A 144 4.70 6.27 20.99
CA MET A 144 4.70 6.57 19.56
C MET A 144 4.21 8.02 19.32
N PRO A 145 4.84 8.76 18.40
CA PRO A 145 4.28 10.05 17.98
C PRO A 145 2.94 9.80 17.29
N GLY A 146 2.01 10.74 17.47
CA GLY A 146 0.78 10.72 16.68
C GLY A 146 1.10 10.94 15.21
N ILE A 147 0.49 10.14 14.34
CA ILE A 147 0.70 10.17 12.89
C ILE A 147 -0.63 10.39 12.17
N ILE A 148 -0.57 10.86 10.92
CA ILE A 148 -1.72 10.92 10.02
C ILE A 148 -1.55 9.81 8.98
N ILE A 149 -2.52 8.90 8.91
CA ILE A 149 -2.57 7.81 7.92
C ILE A 149 -3.71 8.01 6.92
#